data_AF-A0A8T6MQR6-F1
#
_entry.id   AF-A0A8T6MQR6-F1
#
_cell.length_a   1.000
_cell.length_b   1.000
_cell.length_c   1.000
_cell.angle_alpha   90.00
_cell.angle_beta   90.00
_cell.angle_gamma   90.00
#
_symmetry.space_group_name_H-M   'P 1'
#
loop_
_entity.id
_entity.type
_entity.pdbx_description
1 polymer ?
#
loop_
_entity_poly.entity_id
_entity_poly.type
_entity_poly.pdbx_seq_one_letter_code
_entity_poly.pdbx_strand_id
1 'polypeptide(L)'
;MHSDGFVIGYYIFTVATSLILVKETKKRILDLKAGLRSMIYAPIAFGVLAGYLLTLYPIVDKIPILNWSWLGYNIAFGPFAKDGIWGIIPFVPILVYMFIHINHVEEFYFRKSKKMVVLWAFTHLAMGIKLHMAILLVPIGFLFKYVYDKKGLNHSYAMHFATNILVVAALFFTLLR
;
A
#
# COMPACT_ATOMS: atom_id res chain seq x y z
N MET A 1 -12.74 -13.46 -16.02
CA MET A 1 -13.81 -12.65 -15.43
C MET A 1 -14.07 -13.17 -14.03
N HIS A 2 -13.63 -12.46 -12.99
CA HIS A 2 -14.05 -12.77 -11.62
C HIS A 2 -15.44 -12.15 -11.42
N SER A 3 -16.35 -12.84 -10.73
CA SER A 3 -17.67 -12.28 -10.44
C SER A 3 -17.54 -11.09 -9.49
N ASP A 4 -18.35 -10.05 -9.68
CA ASP A 4 -18.39 -8.89 -8.79
C ASP A 4 -18.60 -9.32 -7.32
N GLY A 5 -19.36 -10.40 -7.10
CA GLY A 5 -19.54 -11.02 -5.78
C GLY A 5 -18.26 -11.57 -5.14
N PHE A 6 -17.33 -12.13 -5.92
CA PHE A 6 -16.03 -12.58 -5.40
C PHE A 6 -15.17 -11.39 -4.93
N VAL A 7 -15.14 -10.31 -5.71
CA VAL A 7 -14.37 -9.10 -5.38
C VAL A 7 -14.93 -8.42 -4.13
N ILE A 8 -16.26 -8.29 -4.06
CA ILE A 8 -16.96 -7.72 -2.90
C ILE A 8 -16.73 -8.61 -1.66
N GLY A 9 -16.87 -9.93 -1.78
CA GLY A 9 -16.64 -10.87 -0.68
C GLY A 9 -15.21 -10.80 -0.13
N TYR A 10 -14.21 -10.76 -1.02
CA TYR A 10 -12.81 -10.61 -0.63
C TYR A 10 -12.53 -9.25 0.04
N TYR A 11 -13.12 -8.18 -0.47
CA TYR A 11 -13.02 -6.85 0.13
C TYR A 11 -13.62 -6.84 1.54
N ILE A 12 -14.84 -7.36 1.71
CA ILE A 12 -15.50 -7.50 3.02
C ILE A 12 -14.63 -8.32 3.97
N PHE A 13 -14.09 -9.45 3.53
CA PHE A 13 -13.21 -10.28 4.35
C PHE A 13 -11.97 -9.49 4.83
N THR A 14 -11.34 -8.75 3.92
CA THR A 14 -10.15 -7.94 4.22
C THR A 14 -10.47 -6.83 5.22
N VAL A 15 -11.58 -6.11 5.00
CA VAL A 15 -12.05 -5.04 5.91
C VAL A 15 -12.47 -5.61 7.27
N ALA A 16 -13.24 -6.70 7.29
CA ALA A 16 -13.67 -7.35 8.53
C ALA A 16 -12.47 -7.79 9.37
N THR A 17 -11.44 -8.34 8.73
CA THR A 17 -10.20 -8.73 9.41
C THR A 17 -9.49 -7.53 10.03
N SER A 18 -9.52 -6.36 9.37
CA SER A 18 -8.97 -5.13 9.95
C SER A 18 -9.74 -4.68 11.19
N LEU A 19 -11.06 -4.85 11.23
CA LEU A 19 -11.91 -4.44 12.37
C LEU A 19 -11.65 -5.28 13.62
N ILE A 20 -11.14 -6.51 13.48
CA ILE A 20 -10.68 -7.34 14.62
C ILE A 20 -9.58 -6.62 15.42
N LEU A 21 -8.79 -5.76 14.76
CA LEU A 21 -7.69 -5.01 15.36
C LEU A 21 -8.14 -3.72 16.05
N VAL A 22 -9.45 -3.47 16.20
CA VAL A 22 -9.97 -2.24 16.82
C VAL A 22 -9.37 -1.95 18.20
N LYS A 23 -9.13 -3.00 19.00
CA LYS A 23 -8.52 -2.88 20.34
C LYS A 23 -7.09 -2.36 20.29
N GLU A 24 -6.37 -2.58 19.19
CA GLU A 24 -5.00 -2.09 19.00
C GLU A 24 -4.94 -0.65 18.47
N THR A 25 -6.05 -0.09 17.97
CA THR A 25 -6.05 1.20 17.26
C THR A 25 -5.39 2.32 18.05
N LYS A 26 -5.72 2.42 19.35
CA LYS A 26 -5.12 3.44 20.23
C LYS A 26 -3.60 3.28 20.31
N LYS A 27 -3.10 2.05 20.42
CA LYS A 27 -1.66 1.76 20.43
C LYS A 27 -1.02 2.13 19.10
N ARG A 28 -1.62 1.77 17.97
CA ARG A 28 -1.10 2.10 16.63
C ARG A 28 -0.99 3.60 16.39
N ILE A 29 -1.96 4.38 16.84
CA ILE A 29 -1.89 5.85 16.77
C ILE A 29 -0.73 6.40 17.62
N LEU A 30 -0.50 5.83 18.81
CA LEU A 30 0.65 6.21 19.63
C LEU A 30 1.99 5.81 18.99
N ASP A 31 2.05 4.63 18.35
CA ASP A 31 3.23 4.17 17.60
C ASP A 31 3.53 5.10 16.40
N LEU A 32 2.49 5.56 15.66
CA LEU A 32 2.64 6.57 14.59
C LEU A 32 3.21 7.87 15.15
N LYS A 33 2.65 8.35 16.26
CA LYS A 33 3.08 9.59 16.90
C LYS A 33 4.56 9.51 17.31
N ALA A 34 5.00 8.37 17.83
CA ALA A 34 6.40 8.14 18.18
C ALA A 34 7.34 8.21 16.96
N GLY A 35 6.88 7.74 15.79
CA GLY A 35 7.66 7.73 14.55
C GLY A 35 7.55 8.98 13.68
N LEU A 36 6.67 9.93 14.03
CA LEU A 36 6.19 11.04 13.17
C LEU A 36 7.30 11.78 12.42
N ARG A 37 8.46 12.01 13.06
CA ARG A 37 9.61 12.71 12.45
C ARG A 37 10.16 12.03 11.18
N SER A 38 9.89 10.74 10.97
CA SER A 38 10.34 10.01 9.78
C SER A 38 9.36 10.06 8.61
N MET A 39 8.17 10.65 8.78
CA MET A 39 7.27 10.95 7.66
C MET A 39 7.91 11.88 6.62
N ILE A 40 8.90 12.70 7.02
CA ILE A 40 9.66 13.57 6.10
C ILE A 40 10.39 12.79 4.98
N TYR A 41 10.62 11.49 5.16
CA TYR A 41 11.25 10.65 4.14
C TYR A 41 10.24 10.03 3.16
N ALA A 42 8.94 10.05 3.47
CA ALA A 42 7.90 9.49 2.60
C ALA A 42 7.91 10.07 1.16
N PRO A 43 8.19 11.37 0.93
CA PRO A 43 8.33 11.90 -0.43
C PRO A 43 9.39 11.20 -1.27
N ILE A 44 10.43 10.60 -0.68
CA ILE A 44 11.45 9.84 -1.42
C ILE A 44 10.85 8.55 -1.98
N ALA A 45 10.15 7.78 -1.14
CA ALA A 45 9.47 6.55 -1.56
C ALA A 45 8.36 6.85 -2.58
N PHE A 46 7.57 7.90 -2.34
CA PHE A 46 6.58 8.38 -3.30
C PHE A 46 7.23 8.84 -4.61
N GLY A 47 8.37 9.52 -4.56
CA GLY A 47 9.12 9.96 -5.73
C GLY A 47 9.61 8.80 -6.60
N VAL A 48 10.03 7.68 -6.01
CA VAL A 48 10.36 6.44 -6.75
C VAL A 48 9.14 5.92 -7.52
N LEU A 49 7.98 5.89 -6.86
CA LEU A 49 6.72 5.48 -7.51
C LEU A 49 6.32 6.44 -8.63
N ALA A 50 6.29 7.75 -8.35
CA ALA A 50 5.92 8.78 -9.32
C ALA A 50 6.87 8.79 -10.53
N GLY A 51 8.17 8.68 -10.29
CA GLY A 51 9.18 8.58 -11.34
C GLY A 51 8.95 7.36 -12.25
N TYR A 52 8.65 6.21 -11.66
CA TYR A 52 8.27 5.01 -12.43
C TYR A 52 7.02 5.23 -13.28
N LEU A 53 5.95 5.79 -12.69
CA LEU A 53 4.69 6.04 -13.37
C LEU A 53 4.83 7.04 -14.54
N LEU A 54 5.69 8.04 -14.40
CA LEU A 54 5.89 9.06 -15.43
C LEU A 54 6.85 8.63 -16.56
N THR A 55 7.66 7.59 -16.36
CA THR A 55 8.74 7.23 -17.30
C THR A 55 8.62 5.81 -17.83
N LEU A 56 8.65 4.81 -16.94
CA LEU A 56 8.73 3.40 -17.31
C LEU A 56 7.36 2.77 -17.51
N TYR A 57 6.34 3.21 -16.78
CA TYR A 57 4.99 2.65 -16.86
C TYR A 57 4.44 2.58 -18.30
N PRO A 58 4.50 3.63 -19.15
CA PRO A 58 3.97 3.57 -20.52
C PRO A 58 4.67 2.54 -21.44
N ILE A 59 5.87 2.11 -21.07
CA ILE A 59 6.66 1.11 -21.79
C ILE A 59 6.34 -0.28 -21.26
N VAL A 60 6.42 -0.44 -19.94
CA VAL A 60 6.30 -1.72 -19.24
C VAL A 60 4.88 -2.26 -19.27
N ASP A 61 3.87 -1.38 -19.24
CA ASP A 61 2.45 -1.75 -19.30
C ASP A 61 2.06 -2.39 -20.65
N LYS A 62 2.91 -2.28 -21.69
CA LYS A 62 2.70 -2.97 -22.98
C LYS A 62 3.16 -4.42 -22.99
N ILE A 63 3.87 -4.88 -21.95
CA ILE A 63 4.45 -6.22 -21.88
C ILE A 63 3.47 -7.14 -21.13
N PRO A 64 2.84 -8.14 -21.78
CA PRO A 64 1.74 -8.90 -21.17
C PRO A 64 2.12 -9.62 -19.87
N ILE A 65 3.30 -10.25 -19.83
CA ILE A 65 3.74 -11.00 -18.64
C ILE A 65 3.94 -10.10 -17.41
N LEU A 66 4.32 -8.83 -17.63
CA LEU A 66 4.55 -7.87 -16.55
C LEU A 66 3.24 -7.31 -15.97
N ASN A 67 2.13 -7.46 -16.70
CA ASN A 67 0.79 -7.05 -16.28
C ASN A 67 0.04 -8.12 -15.47
N TRP A 68 0.63 -9.30 -15.32
CA TRP A 68 -0.01 -10.38 -14.57
C TRP A 68 -0.15 -10.02 -13.09
N SER A 69 -1.32 -10.31 -12.52
CA SER A 69 -1.61 -10.27 -11.08
C SER A 69 -2.59 -11.39 -10.72
N TRP A 70 -2.68 -11.76 -9.44
CA TRP A 70 -3.52 -12.89 -9.04
C TRP A 70 -5.02 -12.54 -9.08
N LEU A 71 -5.40 -11.35 -8.59
CA LEU A 71 -6.81 -10.95 -8.50
C LEU A 71 -7.33 -10.18 -9.72
N GLY A 72 -6.46 -9.72 -10.62
CA GLY A 72 -6.85 -8.88 -11.77
C GLY A 72 -7.39 -7.49 -11.43
N TYR A 73 -7.51 -7.15 -10.14
CA TYR A 73 -7.94 -5.85 -9.62
C TYR A 73 -7.23 -5.57 -8.28
N ASN A 74 -6.91 -4.31 -8.01
CA ASN A 74 -6.22 -3.90 -6.79
C ASN A 74 -7.22 -3.57 -5.66
N ILE A 75 -7.17 -4.38 -4.61
CA ILE A 75 -8.08 -4.33 -3.45
C ILE A 75 -8.10 -2.99 -2.70
N ALA A 76 -7.04 -2.20 -2.80
CA ALA A 76 -6.94 -0.91 -2.12
C ALA A 76 -7.93 0.15 -2.67
N PHE A 77 -8.44 -0.05 -3.89
CA PHE A 77 -9.36 0.91 -4.53
C PHE A 77 -10.84 0.65 -4.25
N GLY A 78 -11.18 -0.46 -3.58
CA GLY A 78 -12.55 -0.88 -3.39
C GLY A 78 -13.23 -1.40 -4.68
N PRO A 79 -14.29 -2.21 -4.54
CA PRO A 79 -14.95 -2.86 -5.69
C PRO A 79 -15.58 -1.88 -6.68
N PHE A 80 -15.75 -0.61 -6.29
CA PHE A 80 -16.44 0.45 -7.06
C PHE A 80 -15.48 1.47 -7.67
N ALA A 81 -14.18 1.16 -7.78
CA ALA A 81 -13.19 2.04 -8.39
C ALA A 81 -13.54 2.50 -9.82
N LYS A 82 -14.32 1.69 -10.55
CA LYS A 82 -14.83 1.98 -11.90
C LYS A 82 -15.86 3.12 -11.94
N ASP A 83 -16.47 3.45 -10.80
CA ASP A 83 -17.51 4.49 -10.69
C ASP A 83 -16.91 5.88 -10.41
N GLY A 84 -15.61 6.04 -10.68
CA GLY A 84 -14.87 7.30 -10.49
C GLY A 84 -14.70 7.68 -9.03
N ILE A 85 -14.56 8.98 -8.77
CA ILE A 85 -14.26 9.50 -7.42
C ILE A 85 -15.33 9.12 -6.37
N TRP A 86 -16.60 9.11 -6.77
CA TRP A 86 -17.72 8.79 -5.89
C TRP A 86 -17.76 7.33 -5.47
N GLY A 87 -17.20 6.43 -6.29
CA GLY A 87 -17.02 5.02 -5.94
C GLY A 87 -15.92 4.77 -4.91
N ILE A 88 -14.98 5.70 -4.73
CA ILE A 88 -13.80 5.53 -3.86
C ILE A 88 -13.96 6.29 -2.54
N ILE A 89 -14.54 7.50 -2.55
CA ILE A 89 -14.69 8.36 -1.36
C ILE A 89 -15.25 7.61 -0.15
N PRO A 90 -16.33 6.80 -0.26
CA PRO A 90 -16.91 6.11 0.90
C PRO A 90 -15.93 5.15 1.59
N PHE A 91 -14.91 4.67 0.87
CA PHE A 91 -13.94 3.69 1.37
C PHE A 91 -12.69 4.32 1.97
N VAL A 92 -12.46 5.62 1.79
CA VAL A 92 -11.27 6.31 2.33
C VAL A 92 -11.12 6.15 3.84
N PRO A 93 -12.16 6.32 4.68
CA PRO A 93 -11.99 6.15 6.13
C PRO A 93 -11.55 4.73 6.50
N ILE A 94 -12.10 3.72 5.81
CA ILE A 94 -11.74 2.31 5.99
C ILE A 94 -10.31 2.07 5.51
N LEU A 95 -9.91 2.65 4.38
CA LEU A 95 -8.56 2.53 3.85
C LEU A 95 -7.52 3.15 4.78
N VAL A 96 -7.79 4.34 5.32
CA VAL A 96 -6.93 4.98 6.32
C VAL A 96 -6.85 4.14 7.59
N TYR A 97 -7.97 3.60 8.06
CA TYR A 97 -8.00 2.67 9.18
C TYR A 97 -7.16 1.42 8.92
N MET A 98 -7.27 0.83 7.73
CA MET A 98 -6.43 -0.29 7.32
C MET A 98 -4.96 0.09 7.32
N PHE A 99 -4.55 1.24 6.78
CA PHE A 99 -3.16 1.69 6.80
C PHE A 99 -2.62 1.87 8.21
N ILE A 100 -3.43 2.32 9.18
CA ILE A 100 -3.01 2.41 10.58
C ILE A 100 -2.59 1.02 11.09
N HIS A 101 -3.30 -0.04 10.72
CA HIS A 101 -3.00 -1.38 11.23
C HIS A 101 -2.00 -2.14 10.36
N ILE A 102 -2.28 -2.27 9.07
CA ILE A 102 -1.53 -3.13 8.16
C ILE A 102 -0.11 -2.64 7.98
N ASN A 103 0.13 -1.33 7.88
CA ASN A 103 1.48 -0.82 7.71
C ASN A 103 2.35 -1.16 8.94
N HIS A 104 1.80 -1.08 10.15
CA HIS A 104 2.55 -1.48 11.35
C HIS A 104 2.90 -2.98 11.29
N VAL A 105 1.92 -3.83 10.97
CA VAL A 105 2.12 -5.28 10.83
C VAL A 105 3.17 -5.58 9.77
N GLU A 106 3.09 -4.93 8.62
CA GLU A 106 4.04 -5.11 7.53
C GLU A 106 5.46 -4.72 7.94
N GLU A 107 5.61 -3.58 8.61
CA GLU A 107 6.92 -3.17 9.11
C GLU A 107 7.47 -4.14 10.16
N PHE A 108 6.61 -4.63 11.07
CA PHE A 108 6.99 -5.56 12.11
C PHE A 108 7.48 -6.90 11.57
N TYR A 109 6.80 -7.47 10.56
CA TYR A 109 7.16 -8.78 10.02
C TYR A 109 8.21 -8.70 8.91
N PHE A 110 8.09 -7.74 7.99
CA PHE A 110 8.83 -7.79 6.73
C PHE A 110 10.13 -6.98 6.69
N ARG A 111 10.41 -6.12 7.67
CA ARG A 111 11.69 -5.37 7.71
C ARG A 111 12.82 -6.08 8.42
N LYS A 112 12.55 -7.22 9.05
CA LYS A 112 13.53 -8.03 9.78
C LYS A 112 14.72 -8.47 8.92
N SER A 113 14.53 -8.68 7.61
CA SER A 113 15.64 -9.04 6.71
C SER A 113 15.41 -8.56 5.27
N LYS A 114 16.48 -8.49 4.49
CA LYS A 114 16.41 -8.15 3.06
C LYS A 114 15.55 -9.13 2.26
N LYS A 115 15.58 -10.42 2.63
CA LYS A 115 14.74 -11.46 2.00
C LYS A 115 13.26 -11.22 2.27
N MET A 116 12.91 -10.79 3.49
CA MET A 116 11.53 -10.48 3.85
C MET A 116 11.00 -9.23 3.14
N VAL A 117 11.86 -8.25 2.84
CA VAL A 117 11.48 -7.09 2.00
C VAL A 117 11.06 -7.53 0.60
N VAL A 118 11.83 -8.44 -0.01
CA VAL A 118 11.49 -9.01 -1.32
C VAL A 118 10.18 -9.79 -1.23
N LEU A 119 10.03 -10.64 -0.21
CA LEU A 119 8.79 -11.39 0.01
C LEU A 119 7.57 -10.47 0.12
N TRP A 120 7.65 -9.42 0.93
CA TRP A 120 6.61 -8.40 1.07
C TRP A 120 6.20 -7.78 -0.26
N ALA A 121 7.17 -7.39 -1.08
CA ALA A 121 6.92 -6.78 -2.39
C ALA A 121 6.12 -7.74 -3.31
N PHE A 122 6.46 -9.03 -3.32
CA PHE A 122 5.77 -10.02 -4.14
C PHE A 122 4.44 -10.52 -3.55
N THR A 123 4.23 -10.44 -2.23
CA THR A 123 2.91 -10.70 -1.62
C THR A 123 1.83 -9.78 -2.18
N HIS A 124 2.19 -8.59 -2.66
CA HIS A 124 1.25 -7.67 -3.30
C HIS A 124 0.65 -8.23 -4.60
N LEU A 125 1.27 -9.21 -5.26
CA LEU A 125 0.66 -9.92 -6.39
C LEU A 125 -0.65 -10.59 -6.00
N ALA A 126 -0.71 -11.13 -4.77
CA ALA A 126 -1.91 -11.73 -4.19
C ALA A 126 -2.99 -10.68 -3.88
N MET A 127 -2.60 -9.40 -3.72
CA MET A 127 -3.49 -8.25 -3.56
C MET A 127 -3.93 -7.64 -4.90
N GLY A 128 -3.56 -8.28 -6.02
CA GLY A 128 -3.91 -7.84 -7.38
C GLY A 128 -3.02 -6.76 -7.97
N ILE A 129 -1.89 -6.44 -7.31
CA ILE A 129 -0.86 -5.57 -7.87
C ILE A 129 -0.13 -6.31 -9.02
N LYS A 130 0.07 -5.62 -10.14
CA LYS A 130 0.78 -6.16 -11.32
C LYS A 130 2.24 -6.50 -11.00
N LEU A 131 2.80 -7.49 -11.68
CA LEU A 131 4.19 -7.92 -11.49
C LEU A 131 5.22 -6.80 -11.57
N HIS A 132 5.11 -5.90 -12.57
CA HIS A 132 6.04 -4.77 -12.65
C HIS A 132 5.94 -3.81 -11.44
N MET A 133 4.75 -3.63 -10.88
CA MET A 133 4.55 -2.82 -9.68
C MET A 133 5.13 -3.52 -8.46
N ALA A 134 4.99 -4.84 -8.34
CA ALA A 134 5.63 -5.62 -7.29
C ALA A 134 7.16 -5.49 -7.35
N ILE A 135 7.76 -5.50 -8.54
CA ILE A 135 9.20 -5.25 -8.72
C ILE A 135 9.57 -3.83 -8.25
N LEU A 136 8.78 -2.82 -8.61
CA LEU A 136 8.96 -1.44 -8.17
C LEU A 136 8.86 -1.28 -6.64
N LEU A 137 8.05 -2.09 -5.96
CA LEU A 137 7.95 -2.05 -4.50
C LEU A 137 9.25 -2.49 -3.82
N VAL A 138 10.12 -3.27 -4.47
CA VAL A 138 11.39 -3.73 -3.86
C VAL A 138 12.28 -2.56 -3.41
N PRO A 139 12.68 -1.59 -4.26
CA PRO A 139 13.47 -0.44 -3.81
C PRO A 139 12.76 0.41 -2.73
N ILE A 140 11.43 0.57 -2.81
CA ILE A 140 10.63 1.27 -1.79
C ILE A 140 10.72 0.53 -0.44
N GLY A 141 10.55 -0.79 -0.45
CA GLY A 141 10.67 -1.63 0.73
C GLY A 141 12.07 -1.59 1.35
N PHE A 142 13.12 -1.41 0.53
CA PHE A 142 14.47 -1.19 1.03
C PHE A 142 14.66 0.19 1.68
N LEU A 143 13.98 1.23 1.20
CA LEU A 143 13.96 2.54 1.87
C LEU A 143 13.30 2.44 3.25
N PHE A 144 12.16 1.77 3.34
CA PHE A 144 11.52 1.48 4.63
C PHE A 144 12.44 0.68 5.53
N LYS A 145 13.05 -0.40 5.02
CA LYS A 145 14.03 -1.18 5.79
C LYS A 145 15.21 -0.33 6.28
N TYR A 146 15.72 0.59 5.48
CA TYR A 146 16.79 1.48 5.90
C TYR A 146 16.37 2.33 7.11
N VAL A 147 15.16 2.89 7.09
CA VAL A 147 14.62 3.63 8.24
C VAL A 147 14.37 2.71 9.43
N TYR A 148 13.86 1.50 9.21
CA TYR A 148 13.71 0.48 10.25
C TYR A 148 15.03 0.15 10.95
N ASP A 149 16.09 -0.11 10.18
CA ASP A 149 17.40 -0.49 10.72
C ASP A 149 18.07 0.68 11.47
N LYS A 150 17.79 1.94 11.08
CA LYS A 150 18.41 3.14 11.67
C LYS A 150 17.63 3.76 12.82
N LYS A 151 16.29 3.67 12.78
CA LYS A 151 15.39 4.41 13.68
C LYS A 151 14.35 3.51 14.35
N GLY A 152 14.24 2.25 13.95
CA GLY A 152 13.33 1.29 14.54
C GLY A 152 11.95 1.26 13.88
N LEU A 153 11.13 0.34 14.38
CA LEU A 153 9.81 -0.01 13.87
C LEU A 153 8.89 1.21 13.68
N ASN A 154 8.71 2.00 14.73
CA ASN A 154 7.73 3.10 14.73
C ASN A 154 8.05 4.16 13.67
N HIS A 155 9.33 4.43 13.43
CA HIS A 155 9.79 5.37 12.40
C HIS A 155 9.57 4.85 10.99
N SER A 156 9.87 3.57 10.74
CA SER A 156 9.58 2.91 9.47
C SER A 156 8.08 2.87 9.19
N TYR A 157 7.30 2.55 10.21
CA TYR A 157 5.84 2.50 10.17
C TYR A 157 5.24 3.87 9.84
N ALA A 158 5.69 4.93 10.51
CA ALA A 158 5.23 6.29 10.21
C ALA A 158 5.58 6.71 8.77
N MET A 159 6.79 6.41 8.30
CA MET A 159 7.19 6.68 6.91
C MET A 159 6.32 5.93 5.91
N HIS A 160 6.08 4.63 6.16
CA HIS A 160 5.24 3.81 5.30
C HIS A 160 3.80 4.31 5.28
N PHE A 161 3.21 4.60 6.44
CA PHE A 161 1.89 5.21 6.55
C PHE A 161 1.79 6.50 5.73
N ALA A 162 2.73 7.43 5.92
CA ALA A 162 2.76 8.67 5.16
C ALA A 162 2.91 8.44 3.64
N THR A 163 3.70 7.44 3.22
CA THR A 163 3.84 7.08 1.80
C THR A 163 2.49 6.63 1.22
N ASN A 164 1.75 5.77 1.93
CA ASN A 164 0.44 5.31 1.48
C ASN A 164 -0.60 6.44 1.45
N ILE A 165 -0.54 7.40 2.37
CA ILE A 165 -1.37 8.61 2.33
C ILE A 165 -1.04 9.47 1.09
N LEU A 166 0.24 9.65 0.75
CA LEU A 166 0.64 10.36 -0.47
C LEU A 166 0.14 9.66 -1.74
N VAL A 167 0.20 8.32 -1.78
CA VAL A 167 -0.36 7.53 -2.88
C VAL A 167 -1.86 7.77 -3.02
N VAL A 168 -2.62 7.67 -1.94
CA VAL A 168 -4.08 7.93 -1.95
C VAL A 168 -4.38 9.36 -2.38
N ALA A 169 -3.66 10.35 -1.85
CA ALA A 169 -3.84 11.75 -2.24
C ALA A 169 -3.57 11.95 -3.75
N ALA A 170 -2.48 11.37 -4.29
CA ALA A 170 -2.16 11.45 -5.70
C ALA A 170 -3.25 10.82 -6.58
N LEU A 171 -3.83 9.69 -6.15
CA LEU A 171 -4.94 9.05 -6.85
C LEU A 171 -6.17 9.96 -6.90
N PHE A 172 -6.50 10.63 -5.80
CA PHE A 172 -7.58 11.63 -5.79
C PHE A 172 -7.35 12.75 -6.80
N PHE A 173 -6.12 13.27 -6.90
CA PHE A 173 -5.78 14.29 -7.90
C PHE A 173 -5.92 13.79 -9.34
N THR A 174 -5.69 12.51 -9.61
CA THR A 174 -5.89 11.93 -10.95
C THR A 174 -7.35 11.71 -11.30
N LEU A 175 -8.24 11.56 -10.31
CA LEU A 175 -9.68 11.30 -10.50
C LEU A 175 -10.55 12.57 -10.52
N LEU A 176 -9.97 13.71 -10.15
CA LEU A 176 -10.60 15.04 -10.25
C LEU A 176 -10.43 15.68 -11.64
N ARG A 177 -9.66 15.03 -12.53
CA ARG A 177 -9.51 15.41 -13.94
C ARG A 177 -10.45 14.56 -14.80
#